data_AF-A0A9X5X8Z1-F1
#
_entry.id   AF-A0A9X5X8Z1-F1
#
_cell.length_a   1.000
_cell.length_b   1.000
_cell.length_c   1.000
_cell.angle_alpha   90.00
_cell.angle_beta   90.00
_cell.angle_gamma   90.00
#
_symmetry.space_group_name_H-M   'P 1'
#
loop_
_entity.id
_entity.type
_entity.pdbx_description
1 polymer ?
#
loop_
_entity_poly.entity_id
_entity_poly.type
_entity_poly.pdbx_seq_one_letter_code
_entity_poly.pdbx_strand_id
1 'polypeptide(L)' 'GITVVLATHYADTAALADRTISLLDGRRVNTLHLPPVVEAEGRAACSLSV' A
#
# COMPACT_ATOMS: atom_id res chain seq x y z
N GLY A 1 3.68 19.46 16.53
CA GLY A 1 3.41 18.77 15.25
C GLY A 1 2.80 17.43 15.54
N ILE A 2 1.98 16.91 14.62
CA ILE A 2 1.43 15.55 14.72
C ILE A 2 2.15 14.70 13.68
N THR A 3 2.58 13.51 14.07
CA THR A 3 3.09 12.51 13.12
C THR A 3 1.91 11.77 12.53
N VAL A 4 1.81 11.76 11.19
CA VAL A 4 0.76 11.07 10.46
C VAL A 4 1.37 9.87 9.73
N VAL A 5 0.70 8.73 9.84
CA VAL A 5 1.02 7.53 9.06
C VAL A 5 -0.21 7.16 8.25
N LEU A 6 -0.02 7.04 6.95
CA LEU A 6 -1.06 6.63 6.01
C LEU A 6 -0.72 5.26 5.44
N ALA A 7 -1.65 4.31 5.57
CA ALA A 7 -1.61 3.05 4.87
C ALA A 7 -2.54 3.12 3.65
N THR A 8 -1.97 3.06 2.45
CA THR A 8 -2.71 3.14 1.19
C THR A 8 -2.03 2.27 0.12
N HIS A 9 -2.81 1.79 -0.84
CA HIS A 9 -2.31 1.15 -2.06
C HIS A 9 -2.39 2.09 -3.28
N TYR A 10 -3.04 3.25 -3.15
CA TYR A 10 -3.17 4.23 -4.22
C TYR A 10 -1.93 5.12 -4.29
N ALA A 11 -1.30 5.17 -5.48
CA ALA A 11 -0.09 5.96 -5.70
C ALA A 11 -0.31 7.46 -5.42
N ASP A 12 -1.45 8.02 -5.83
CA ASP A 12 -1.77 9.43 -5.65
C ASP A 12 -1.86 9.82 -4.17
N THR A 13 -2.40 8.93 -3.33
CA THR A 13 -2.48 9.18 -1.89
C THR A 13 -1.10 9.00 -1.24
N ALA A 14 -0.30 8.04 -1.70
CA ALA A 14 1.08 7.84 -1.20
C ALA A 14 2.00 9.02 -1.53
N ALA A 15 1.76 9.71 -2.65
CA ALA A 15 2.51 10.88 -3.08
C ALA A 15 2.32 12.12 -2.17
N LEU A 16 1.28 12.13 -1.33
CA LEU A 16 1.08 13.19 -0.33
C LEU A 16 2.00 13.05 0.90
N ALA A 17 2.59 11.87 1.11
CA ALA A 17 3.43 11.62 2.28
C ALA A 17 4.87 12.12 2.04
N ASP A 18 5.47 12.70 3.08
CA ASP A 18 6.90 13.09 3.05
C ASP A 18 7.83 11.91 2.75
N ARG A 19 7.39 10.70 3.13
CA ARG A 19 8.15 9.46 2.97
C ARG A 19 7.21 8.30 2.65
N THR A 20 7.56 7.54 1.64
CA THR A 20 6.85 6.30 1.25
C THR A 20 7.68 5.08 1.65
N ILE A 21 7.03 4.09 2.27
CA ILE A 21 7.63 2.78 2.57
C ILE A 21 6.80 1.72 1.87
N SER A 22 7.43 1.00 0.94
CA SER A 22 6.83 -0.14 0.27
C SER A 22 6.97 -1.41 1.12
N LEU A 23 5.86 -2.11 1.34
CA LEU A 23 5.83 -3.38 2.05
C LEU A 23 5.32 -4.49 1.14
N LEU A 24 5.98 -5.64 1.17
CA LEU A 24 5.54 -6.90 0.56
C LEU A 24 5.74 -8.01 1.59
N ASP A 25 4.69 -8.80 1.86
CA ASP A 25 4.70 -9.87 2.86
C ASP A 25 5.21 -9.41 4.24
N GLY A 26 4.83 -8.20 4.65
CA GLY A 26 5.24 -7.60 5.93
C GLY A 26 6.70 -7.12 5.98
N ARG A 27 7.43 -7.18 4.86
CA ARG A 27 8.83 -6.77 4.76
C ARG A 27 8.96 -5.53 3.91
N ARG A 28 9.87 -4.63 4.29
CA ARG A 28 10.22 -3.47 3.46
C ARG A 28 10.94 -3.92 2.20
N VAL A 29 10.46 -3.44 1.07
CA VAL A 29 11.07 -3.64 -0.25
C VAL A 29 11.42 -2.29 -0.88
N ASN A 30 12.46 -2.27 -1.70
CA ASN A 30 12.86 -1.06 -2.43
C ASN A 30 12.25 -0.99 -3.84
N THR A 31 11.77 -2.14 -4.35
CA THR A 31 11.18 -2.26 -5.68
C THR A 31 9.86 -3.00 -5.55
N LEU A 32 8.78 -2.35 -5.96
CA LEU A 32 7.48 -3.00 -6.16
C LEU A 32 7.24 -3.10 -7.66
N HIS A 33 7.08 -4.32 -8.15
CA HIS A 33 6.47 -4.51 -9.46
C HIS A 33 4.96 -4.37 -9.26
N LEU A 34 4.45 -3.17 -9.52
CA LEU A 34 3.01 -2.95 -9.54
C LEU A 34 2.47 -3.67 -10.78
N PRO A 35 1.51 -4.61 -10.62
CA PRO A 35 0.79 -5.11 -11.78
C PRO A 35 0.11 -3.91 -12.47
N PRO A 36 -0.08 -3.95 -13.81
CA PRO A 36 -0.78 -2.90 -14.52
C PRO A 36 -2.12 -2.63 -13.84
N VAL A 37 -2.46 -1.35 -13.66
CA VAL A 37 -3.69 -0.93 -13.01
C VAL A 37 -4.88 -1.47 -13.81
N VAL A 38 -5.44 -2.58 -13.35
CA VAL A 38 -6.74 -3.07 -13.79
C VAL A 38 -7.75 -2.37 -12.90
N GLU A 39 -8.48 -1.41 -13.45
CA GLU A 39 -9.67 -0.89 -12.78
C GLU A 39 -10.73 -2.01 -12.70
N ALA A 40 -11.21 -2.24 -11.46
CA ALA A 40 -12.33 -3.09 -11.04
C ALA A 40 -12.22 -4.62 -11.25
N GLU A 41 -12.19 -5.39 -10.14
CA GLU A 41 -13.37 -6.12 -9.61
C GLU A 41 -12.96 -7.13 -8.51
N GLY A 42 -13.66 -7.08 -7.37
CA GLY A 42 -13.85 -8.16 -6.39
C GLY A 42 -12.67 -9.10 -6.06
N ARG A 43 -11.93 -8.82 -4.98
CA ARG A 43 -11.21 -9.87 -4.25
C ARG A 43 -11.46 -9.72 -2.75
N ALA A 44 -12.05 -10.76 -2.17
CA ALA A 44 -12.60 -10.80 -0.83
C ALA A 44 -11.60 -10.36 0.25
N ALA A 45 -12.10 -9.65 1.26
CA ALA A 45 -11.39 -9.33 2.50
C ALA A 45 -11.13 -10.61 3.31
N CYS A 46 -10.10 -11.36 2.94
CA CYS A 46 -9.62 -12.48 3.73
C CYS A 46 -8.70 -11.95 4.84
N SER A 47 -9.29 -11.30 5.85
CA SER A 47 -8.59 -11.05 7.12
C SER A 47 -8.61 -12.34 7.94
N LEU A 48 -7.47 -13.05 7.96
CA LEU A 48 -7.26 -14.20 8.82
C LEU A 48 -6.47 -13.70 10.05
N SER A 49 -7.14 -13.67 11.21
CA SER A 49 -6.48 -13.50 12.51
C SER A 49 -6.23 -14.88 13.08
N VAL A 50 -4.98 -15.21 13.39
CA VAL A 50 -4.58 -16.35 14.25
C VAL A 50 -4.22 -15.84 15.63
#